data_AF-K1T092-F1
#
_entry.id   AF-K1T092-F1
#
_cell.length_a   1.000
_cell.length_b   1.000
_cell.length_c   1.000
_cell.angle_alpha   90.00
_cell.angle_beta   90.00
_cell.angle_gamma   90.00
#
_symmetry.space_group_name_H-M   'P 1'
#
loop_
_entity.id
_entity.type
_entity.pdbx_description
1 polymer ?
#
loop_
_entity_poly.entity_id
_entity_poly.type
_entity_poly.pdbx_seq_one_letter_code
_entity_poly.pdbx_strand_id
1 'polypeptide(L)'
;MTRLSVNINKVATLRNARGGDVPNVVKVALDCEDFGADGITVHPRPDERHIRRKDVYDLRPLLRTEFNIEGYPAPEFMDLVLKVKPH
;
A
#
# COMPACT_ATOMS: atom_id res chain seq x y z
N MET A 1 -14.54 1.58 19.49
CA MET A 1 -15.23 1.60 18.19
C MET A 1 -14.37 0.81 17.22
N THR A 2 -14.96 -0.06 16.38
CA THR A 2 -14.22 -0.90 15.43
C THR A 2 -13.63 -0.05 14.32
N ARG A 3 -12.40 -0.35 13.88
CA ARG A 3 -11.71 0.34 12.77
C ARG A 3 -11.60 -0.56 11.54
N LEU A 4 -11.58 0.03 10.34
CA LEU A 4 -11.38 -0.65 9.07
C LEU A 4 -10.11 -0.15 8.36
N SER A 5 -9.13 -1.03 8.18
CA SER A 5 -7.97 -0.79 7.31
C SER A 5 -8.17 -1.53 5.98
N VAL A 6 -8.16 -0.83 4.85
CA VAL A 6 -8.48 -1.41 3.53
C VAL A 6 -7.22 -1.93 2.85
N ASN A 7 -7.18 -3.23 2.55
CA ASN A 7 -6.08 -3.84 1.81
C ASN A 7 -6.24 -3.63 0.29
N ILE A 8 -5.28 -2.94 -0.32
CA ILE A 8 -5.34 -2.56 -1.76
C ILE A 8 -4.46 -3.42 -2.67
N ASN A 9 -3.93 -4.55 -2.20
CA ASN A 9 -3.04 -5.43 -2.99
C ASN A 9 -3.66 -5.90 -4.32
N LYS A 10 -4.98 -6.11 -4.35
CA LYS A 10 -5.67 -6.59 -5.55
C LYS A 10 -5.86 -5.51 -6.61
N VAL A 11 -5.88 -4.23 -6.22
CA VAL A 11 -5.82 -3.10 -7.15
C VAL A 11 -4.50 -3.14 -7.92
N ALA A 12 -3.38 -3.31 -7.21
CA ALA A 12 -2.06 -3.41 -7.80
C ALA A 12 -1.91 -4.68 -8.68
N THR A 13 -2.56 -5.78 -8.30
CA THR A 13 -2.62 -7.00 -9.14
C THR A 13 -3.29 -6.70 -10.49
N LEU A 14 -4.44 -6.00 -10.47
CA LEU A 14 -5.16 -5.65 -11.69
C LEU A 14 -4.35 -4.71 -12.58
N ARG A 15 -3.69 -3.71 -11.99
CA ARG A 15 -2.75 -2.81 -12.69
C ARG A 15 -1.63 -3.59 -13.37
N ASN A 16 -0.94 -4.46 -12.61
CA ASN A 16 0.23 -5.19 -13.08
C ASN A 16 -0.10 -6.15 -14.24
N ALA A 17 -1.33 -6.67 -14.30
CA ALA A 17 -1.75 -7.61 -15.34
C ALA A 17 -1.73 -7.04 -16.76
N ARG A 18 -1.77 -5.70 -16.92
CA ARG A 18 -1.81 -5.04 -18.24
C ARG A 18 -0.68 -4.04 -18.48
N GLY A 19 0.24 -3.88 -17.55
CA GLY A 19 1.43 -3.03 -17.70
C GLY A 19 1.17 -1.52 -17.77
N GLY A 20 -0.05 -1.06 -17.53
CA GLY A 20 -0.40 0.36 -17.43
C GLY A 20 -0.55 0.83 -15.98
N ASP A 21 -1.05 2.05 -15.80
CA ASP A 21 -1.29 2.66 -14.49
C ASP A 21 -2.77 2.63 -14.05
N VAL A 22 -3.59 1.81 -14.72
CA VAL A 22 -5.03 1.69 -14.46
C VAL A 22 -5.37 0.27 -13.99
N PRO A 23 -5.98 0.11 -12.80
CA PRO A 23 -6.30 1.15 -11.83
C PRO A 23 -5.06 1.75 -11.15
N ASN A 24 -5.13 3.03 -10.79
CA ASN A 24 -4.04 3.72 -10.10
C ASN A 24 -4.12 3.45 -8.60
N VAL A 25 -3.08 2.82 -8.04
CA VAL A 25 -3.03 2.40 -6.62
C VAL A 25 -3.14 3.58 -5.67
N VAL A 26 -2.44 4.69 -5.95
CA VAL A 26 -2.49 5.90 -5.12
C VAL A 26 -3.89 6.49 -5.10
N LYS A 27 -4.53 6.61 -6.26
CA LYS A 27 -5.90 7.12 -6.35
C LYS A 27 -6.86 6.27 -5.52
N VAL A 28 -6.81 4.94 -5.66
CA VAL A 28 -7.71 4.06 -4.91
C VAL A 28 -7.46 4.14 -3.41
N ALA A 29 -6.22 4.30 -2.96
CA ALA A 29 -5.92 4.48 -1.54
C ALA A 29 -6.55 5.77 -0.98
N LEU A 30 -6.44 6.89 -1.71
CA LEU A 30 -7.06 8.16 -1.33
C LEU A 30 -8.59 8.08 -1.36
N ASP A 31 -9.17 7.44 -2.38
CA ASP A 31 -10.62 7.19 -2.45
C ASP A 31 -11.10 6.37 -1.24
N CYS A 32 -10.34 5.35 -0.81
CA CYS A 32 -10.67 4.56 0.38
C CYS A 32 -10.70 5.42 1.66
N GLU A 33 -9.72 6.30 1.85
CA GLU A 33 -9.74 7.25 2.98
C GLU A 33 -10.94 8.20 2.91
N ASP A 34 -11.21 8.76 1.72
CA ASP A 34 -12.33 9.68 1.51
C ASP A 34 -13.70 9.01 1.73
N PHE A 35 -13.78 7.69 1.59
CA PHE A 35 -14.97 6.89 1.90
C PHE A 35 -14.99 6.29 3.31
N GLY A 36 -14.07 6.70 4.18
CA GLY A 36 -14.11 6.40 5.61
C GLY A 36 -13.27 5.20 6.05
N ALA A 37 -12.26 4.79 5.28
CA ALA A 37 -11.25 3.86 5.79
C ALA A 37 -10.45 4.53 6.91
N ASP A 38 -10.22 3.78 8.00
CA ASP A 38 -9.37 4.20 9.13
C ASP A 38 -7.88 3.91 8.89
N GLY A 39 -7.58 3.22 7.80
CA GLY A 39 -6.23 2.86 7.39
C GLY A 39 -6.17 2.26 6.00
N ILE A 40 -4.96 2.22 5.45
CA ILE A 40 -4.63 1.53 4.21
C ILE A 40 -3.60 0.44 4.51
N THR A 41 -3.88 -0.77 4.04
CA THR A 41 -2.98 -1.91 4.16
C THR A 41 -2.36 -2.27 2.81
N VAL A 42 -1.04 -2.47 2.79
CA VAL A 42 -0.28 -2.94 1.62
C VAL A 42 0.67 -4.07 2.01
N HIS A 43 0.98 -4.94 1.05
CA HIS A 43 1.97 -6.00 1.22
C HIS A 43 2.98 -6.00 0.06
N PRO A 44 4.07 -5.20 0.16
CA PRO A 44 5.16 -5.21 -0.82
C PRO A 44 5.97 -6.51 -0.72
N ARG A 45 5.74 -7.43 -1.65
CA ARG A 45 6.52 -8.68 -1.73
C ARG A 45 7.87 -8.45 -2.42
N PRO A 46 8.90 -9.26 -2.14
CA PRO A 46 10.19 -9.18 -2.84
C PRO A 46 10.08 -9.40 -4.36
N ASP A 47 9.12 -10.23 -4.80
CA ASP A 47 8.83 -10.49 -6.22
C ASP A 47 7.92 -9.42 -6.85
N GLU A 48 7.53 -8.39 -6.10
CA GLU A 48 6.64 -7.30 -6.51
C GLU A 48 5.37 -7.77 -7.24
N ARG A 49 4.85 -8.95 -6.84
CA ARG A 49 3.71 -9.60 -7.51
C ARG A 49 2.46 -8.72 -7.60
N HIS A 50 2.25 -7.86 -6.60
CA HIS A 50 1.15 -6.90 -6.53
C HIS A 50 1.67 -5.50 -6.23
N ILE A 51 1.80 -5.16 -4.95
CA ILE A 51 2.38 -3.90 -4.49
C ILE A 51 3.86 -3.94 -4.80
N ARG A 52 4.33 -2.93 -5.52
CA ARG A 52 5.75 -2.66 -5.78
C ARG A 52 6.31 -1.80 -4.65
N ARG A 53 7.62 -1.81 -4.43
CA ARG A 53 8.26 -0.93 -3.44
C ARG A 53 7.97 0.54 -3.73
N LYS A 54 7.93 0.91 -5.01
CA LYS A 54 7.54 2.27 -5.46
C LYS A 54 6.17 2.69 -4.92
N ASP A 55 5.19 1.79 -4.94
CA ASP A 55 3.84 2.10 -4.45
C ASP A 55 3.86 2.52 -2.98
N VAL A 56 4.69 1.87 -2.16
CA VAL A 56 4.83 2.20 -0.74
C VAL A 56 5.39 3.62 -0.56
N TYR A 57 6.42 3.98 -1.32
CA TYR A 57 7.02 5.31 -1.28
C TYR A 57 6.07 6.40 -1.80
N ASP A 58 5.29 6.09 -2.84
CA ASP A 58 4.30 7.02 -3.40
C ASP A 58 3.13 7.25 -2.45
N LEU A 59 2.69 6.22 -1.72
CA LEU A 59 1.57 6.31 -0.78
C LEU A 59 1.93 7.09 0.50
N ARG A 60 3.12 6.85 1.06
CA ARG A 60 3.50 7.37 2.38
C ARG A 60 3.29 8.88 2.58
N PRO A 61 3.66 9.78 1.64
CA PRO A 61 3.46 11.22 1.85
C PRO A 61 2.01 11.68 1.66
N LEU A 62 1.11 10.81 1.19
CA LEU A 62 -0.25 11.17 0.80
C LEU A 62 -1.33 10.66 1.77
N LEU A 63 -1.09 9.51 2.42
CA LEU A 63 -2.05 8.92 3.36
C LEU A 63 -2.19 9.78 4.63
N ARG A 64 -3.44 9.98 5.07
CA ARG A 64 -3.81 10.74 6.28
C ARG A 64 -4.18 9.83 7.45
N THR A 65 -4.44 8.56 7.16
CA THR A 65 -4.87 7.52 8.10
C THR A 65 -3.73 6.54 8.39
N GLU A 66 -4.00 5.46 9.13
CA GLU A 66 -3.00 4.42 9.41
C GLU A 66 -2.42 3.87 8.10
N PHE A 67 -1.09 3.70 8.03
CA PHE A 67 -0.46 3.05 6.90
C PHE A 67 0.13 1.70 7.30
N ASN A 68 -0.67 0.64 7.23
CA ASN A 68 -0.25 -0.68 7.63
C ASN A 68 0.55 -1.38 6.50
N ILE A 69 1.79 -1.77 6.79
CA ILE A 69 2.67 -2.46 5.83
C ILE A 69 2.91 -3.90 6.31
N GLU A 70 2.36 -4.86 5.57
CA GLU A 70 2.54 -6.30 5.82
C GLU A 70 3.74 -6.84 5.05
N GLY A 71 4.47 -7.79 5.64
CA GLY A 71 5.53 -8.48 4.92
C GLY A 71 6.30 -9.50 5.75
N TYR A 72 7.12 -10.28 5.04
CA TYR A 72 8.10 -11.16 5.67
C TYR A 72 9.27 -10.32 6.21
N PRO A 73 9.73 -10.52 7.46
CA PRO A 73 10.75 -9.70 8.12
C PRO A 73 12.17 -9.96 7.60
N ALA A 74 12.37 -9.94 6.28
CA ALA A 74 13.67 -9.94 5.65
C ALA A 74 14.36 -8.57 5.80
N PRO A 75 15.71 -8.50 5.74
CA PRO A 75 16.45 -7.25 5.88
C PRO A 75 15.95 -6.13 4.97
N GLU A 76 15.65 -6.42 3.70
CA GLU A 76 15.20 -5.40 2.74
C GLU A 76 13.80 -4.88 3.04
N PHE A 77 12.94 -5.72 3.63
CA PHE A 77 11.62 -5.31 4.08
C PHE A 77 11.73 -4.42 5.32
N MET A 78 12.56 -4.81 6.29
CA MET A 78 12.82 -4.00 7.49
C MET A 78 13.39 -2.63 7.13
N ASP A 79 14.35 -2.58 6.19
CA ASP A 79 14.90 -1.31 5.68
C ASP A 79 13.82 -0.43 5.04
N LEU A 80 12.91 -1.02 4.26
CA LEU A 80 11.79 -0.30 3.65
C LEU A 80 10.86 0.27 4.73
N VAL A 81 10.46 -0.52 5.72
CA VAL A 81 9.59 -0.09 6.82
C VAL A 81 10.25 1.03 7.64
N LEU A 82 11.53 0.88 8.00
CA LEU A 82 12.27 1.89 8.78
C LEU A 82 12.46 3.22 8.04
N LYS A 83 12.60 3.17 6.70
CA LYS A 83 12.65 4.38 5.85
C LYS A 83 11.28 5.04 5.74
N VAL A 84 10.24 4.24 5.54
CA VAL A 84 8.87 4.71 5.31
C VAL A 84 8.23 5.25 6.59
N LYS A 85 8.59 4.69 7.76
CA LYS A 85 7.99 5.02 9.06
C LYS A 85 6.45 5.06 8.94
N PRO A 86 5.82 3.91 8.63
CA PRO A 86 4.37 3.81 8.62
C PRO A 86 3.82 4.25 9.98
N HIS A 87 2.75 5.05 9.94
CA HIS A 87 2.09 5.57 11.14
C HIS A 87 1.34 4.49 11.89
#